data_AF-A0A354I6C2-F1
#
_entry.id   AF-A0A354I6C2-F1
#
_cell.length_a   1.000
_cell.length_b   1.000
_cell.length_c   1.000
_cell.angle_alpha   90.00
_cell.angle_beta   90.00
_cell.angle_gamma   90.00
#
_symmetry.space_group_name_H-M   'P 1'
#
loop_
_entity.id
_entity.type
_entity.pdbx_description
1 polymer ?
#
loop_
_entity_poly.entity_id
_entity_poly.type
_entity_poly.pdbx_seq_one_letter_code
_entity_poly.pdbx_strand_id
1 'polypeptide(L)'
;FGEINVFSGQPCIYTVVAYNEVLLMRITRDSLEEFIKRYPKNAIDIMHNMVRTFELMQKNVDLLLDEVYEKRDVNKKQTEELKNKIMRYSISGLNL
;
A
#
# COMPACT_ATOMS: atom_id res chain seq x y z
N PHE A 1 -2.72 -7.72 8.20
CA PHE A 1 -1.53 -7.34 7.41
C PHE A 1 -1.12 -8.52 6.54
N GLY A 2 -0.39 -8.27 5.45
CA GLY A 2 -0.01 -9.27 4.45
C GLY A 2 -1.03 -9.46 3.32
N GLU A 3 -2.22 -8.85 3.41
CA GLU A 3 -3.32 -9.03 2.45
C GLU A 3 -2.89 -8.63 1.04
N ILE A 4 -2.21 -7.49 0.89
CA ILE A 4 -1.71 -7.00 -0.39
C ILE A 4 -0.82 -8.04 -1.08
N ASN A 5 0.09 -8.68 -0.35
CA ASN A 5 0.96 -9.73 -0.90
C ASN A 5 0.16 -10.98 -1.30
N VAL A 6 -0.77 -11.40 -0.45
CA VAL A 6 -1.58 -12.60 -0.72
C VAL A 6 -2.41 -12.42 -1.99
N PHE A 7 -3.05 -11.25 -2.19
CA PHE A 7 -3.87 -10.97 -3.37
C PHE A 7 -3.07 -10.63 -4.63
N SER A 8 -2.02 -9.79 -4.51
CA SER A 8 -1.25 -9.35 -5.69
C SER A 8 -0.24 -10.38 -6.18
N GLY A 9 0.17 -11.32 -5.31
CA GLY A 9 1.33 -12.19 -5.57
C GLY A 9 2.67 -11.46 -5.61
N GLN A 10 2.70 -10.17 -5.33
CA GLN A 10 3.92 -9.39 -5.25
C GLN A 10 4.50 -9.45 -3.83
N PRO A 11 5.83 -9.47 -3.65
CA PRO A 11 6.45 -9.41 -2.32
C PRO A 11 5.94 -8.22 -1.50
N CYS A 12 5.84 -8.39 -0.18
CA CYS A 12 5.56 -7.27 0.72
C CYS A 12 6.65 -6.20 0.63
N ILE A 13 6.25 -4.93 0.57
CA ILE A 13 7.15 -3.76 0.56
C ILE A 13 7.40 -3.18 1.97
N TYR A 14 6.94 -3.87 3.01
CA TYR A 14 7.00 -3.40 4.40
C TYR A 14 7.36 -4.55 5.34
N THR A 15 7.86 -4.18 6.51
CA THR A 15 8.14 -5.10 7.62
C THR A 15 7.10 -4.89 8.72
N VAL A 16 6.59 -5.97 9.28
CA VAL A 16 5.69 -5.92 10.45
C VAL A 16 6.48 -6.35 11.68
N VAL A 17 6.50 -5.48 12.69
CA VAL A 17 7.21 -5.72 13.96
C VAL A 17 6.19 -5.66 15.09
N ALA A 18 6.18 -6.68 15.94
CA ALA A 18 5.39 -6.68 17.16
C ALA A 18 6.16 -5.94 18.26
N TYR A 19 5.58 -4.85 18.80
CA TYR A 19 6.18 -4.10 19.91
C TYR A 19 5.91 -4.76 21.27
N ASN A 20 4.80 -5.50 21.38
CA ASN A 20 4.37 -6.22 22.58
C ASN A 20 3.99 -7.66 22.20
N GLU A 21 3.64 -8.48 23.18
CA GLU A 21 3.07 -9.82 22.93
C GLU A 21 1.79 -9.71 22.08
N VAL A 22 1.73 -10.51 21.01
CA VAL A 22 0.61 -10.55 20.07
C VAL A 22 0.23 -11.99 19.77
N LEU A 23 -1.07 -12.25 19.66
CA LEU A 23 -1.60 -13.50 19.14
C LEU A 23 -2.00 -13.30 17.68
N LEU A 24 -1.45 -14.12 16.78
CA LEU A 24 -1.69 -14.03 15.34
C LEU A 24 -2.30 -15.32 14.80
N MET A 25 -3.26 -15.16 13.89
CA MET A 25 -3.78 -16.26 13.08
C MET A 25 -3.21 -16.16 11.67
N ARG A 26 -2.43 -17.16 11.25
CA ARG A 26 -1.88 -17.22 9.90
C ARG A 26 -2.90 -17.85 8.95
N ILE A 27 -3.30 -17.10 7.93
CA ILE A 27 -4.13 -17.58 6.83
C ILE A 27 -3.24 -17.75 5.60
N THR A 28 -3.30 -18.93 4.96
CA THR A 28 -2.56 -19.19 3.71
C THR A 28 -3.36 -18.70 2.50
N ARG A 29 -2.71 -18.54 1.35
CA ARG A 29 -3.40 -18.17 0.09
C ARG A 29 -4.53 -19.15 -0.22
N ASP A 30 -4.25 -20.45 -0.20
CA ASP A 30 -5.21 -21.49 -0.54
C ASP A 30 -6.44 -21.43 0.39
N SER A 31 -6.22 -21.24 1.69
CA SER A 31 -7.30 -21.08 2.68
C SER A 31 -8.12 -19.81 2.43
N LEU A 32 -7.48 -18.72 2.02
CA LEU A 32 -8.16 -17.46 1.71
C LEU A 32 -9.00 -17.59 0.43
N GLU A 33 -8.51 -18.28 -0.60
CA GLU A 33 -9.25 -18.53 -1.83
C GLU A 33 -10.51 -19.36 -1.58
N GLU A 34 -10.40 -20.42 -0.76
CA GLU A 34 -11.55 -21.21 -0.35
C GLU A 34 -12.57 -20.36 0.44
N PHE A 35 -12.08 -19.52 1.36
CA PHE A 35 -12.90 -18.60 2.13
C PHE A 35 -13.68 -17.62 1.22
N ILE A 36 -13.02 -17.03 0.24
CA ILE A 36 -13.63 -16.08 -0.71
C ILE A 36 -14.70 -16.77 -1.57
N LYS A 37 -14.43 -17.99 -2.06
CA LYS A 37 -15.40 -18.78 -2.83
C LYS A 37 -16.67 -19.03 -2.03
N ARG A 38 -16.54 -19.28 -0.73
CA ARG A 38 -17.66 -19.52 0.18
C ARG A 38 -18.37 -18.24 0.62
N TYR A 39 -17.64 -17.14 0.76
CA TYR A 39 -18.14 -15.87 1.28
C TYR A 39 -17.71 -14.67 0.41
N PRO A 40 -18.29 -14.50 -0.80
CA PRO A 40 -17.83 -13.50 -1.76
C PRO A 40 -18.03 -12.05 -1.30
N LYS A 41 -19.03 -11.78 -0.45
CA LYS A 41 -19.23 -10.44 0.12
C LYS A 41 -18.04 -9.99 0.98
N ASN A 42 -17.46 -10.91 1.76
CA ASN A 42 -16.32 -10.59 2.61
C ASN A 42 -15.08 -10.24 1.79
N ALA A 43 -14.96 -10.76 0.56
CA ALA A 43 -13.91 -10.37 -0.36
C ALA A 43 -14.01 -8.89 -0.74
N ILE A 44 -15.24 -8.37 -0.93
CA ILE A 44 -15.49 -6.95 -1.21
C ILE A 44 -15.05 -6.09 -0.02
N ASP A 45 -15.37 -6.50 1.20
CA ASP A 45 -14.94 -5.78 2.42
C ASP A 45 -13.41 -5.74 2.55
N ILE A 46 -12.75 -6.85 2.24
CA ILE A 46 -11.28 -6.93 2.23
C ILE A 46 -10.70 -5.99 1.16
N MET A 47 -11.27 -5.99 -0.05
CA MET A 47 -10.85 -5.08 -1.13
C MET A 47 -11.05 -3.61 -0.74
N HIS A 48 -12.16 -3.25 -0.11
CA HIS A 48 -12.38 -1.88 0.40
C HIS A 48 -11.32 -1.47 1.41
N ASN A 49 -10.93 -2.37 2.33
CA ASN A 49 -9.86 -2.10 3.28
C ASN A 49 -8.49 -1.92 2.59
N MET A 50 -8.21 -2.68 1.54
CA MET A 50 -7.01 -2.49 0.72
C MET A 50 -7.00 -1.13 0.03
N VAL A 51 -8.10 -0.72 -0.62
CA VAL A 51 -8.22 0.59 -1.26
C VAL A 51 -7.99 1.72 -0.26
N ARG A 52 -8.62 1.65 0.92
CA ARG A 52 -8.41 2.64 2.00
C ARG A 52 -6.93 2.72 2.42
N THR A 53 -6.23 1.60 2.47
CA THR A 53 -4.79 1.56 2.79
C THR A 53 -3.97 2.25 1.70
N PHE A 54 -4.29 2.01 0.43
CA PHE A 54 -3.64 2.70 -0.70
C PHE A 54 -3.90 4.21 -0.70
N GLU A 55 -5.14 4.65 -0.45
CA GLU A 55 -5.47 6.07 -0.35
C GLU A 55 -4.68 6.77 0.76
N LEU A 56 -4.52 6.12 1.91
CA LEU A 56 -3.73 6.66 3.02
C LEU A 56 -2.24 6.74 2.67
N MET A 57 -1.70 5.72 2.01
CA MET A 57 -0.31 5.75 1.51
C MET A 57 -0.10 6.86 0.48
N GLN A 58 -1.03 7.06 -0.45
CA GLN A 58 -0.96 8.16 -1.43
C GLN A 58 -0.95 9.52 -0.74
N LYS A 59 -1.84 9.75 0.22
CA LYS A 59 -1.84 11.01 1.00
C LYS A 59 -0.53 11.24 1.74
N ASN A 60 0.07 10.20 2.31
CA ASN A 60 1.38 10.32 2.96
C ASN A 60 2.48 10.67 1.95
N VAL A 61 2.44 10.11 0.75
CA VAL A 61 3.37 10.48 -0.33
C VAL A 61 3.20 11.94 -0.71
N ASP A 62 1.96 12.42 -0.87
CA ASP A 62 1.68 13.81 -1.23
C ASP A 62 2.22 14.79 -0.16
N LEU A 63 1.96 14.51 1.12
CA LEU A 63 2.47 15.32 2.24
C LEU A 63 4.01 15.33 2.29
N LEU A 64 4.66 14.18 2.10
CA LEU A 64 6.12 14.09 2.08
C LEU A 64 6.72 14.85 0.91
N LEU A 65 6.07 14.81 -0.26
CA LEU A 65 6.48 15.60 -1.41
C LEU A 65 6.41 17.09 -1.05
N ASP A 66 5.27 17.57 -0.56
CA ASP A 66 5.09 18.98 -0.19
C ASP A 66 6.17 19.46 0.81
N GLU A 67 6.46 18.68 1.86
CA GLU A 67 7.54 19.01 2.80
C GLU A 67 8.93 19.09 2.15
N VAL A 68 9.23 18.18 1.21
CA VAL A 68 10.50 18.18 0.47
C VAL A 68 10.62 19.43 -0.41
N TYR A 69 9.50 19.92 -0.95
CA TYR A 69 9.48 21.15 -1.74
C TYR A 69 9.63 22.42 -0.91
N GLU A 70 8.91 22.53 0.20
CA GLU A 70 8.95 23.72 1.04
C GLU A 70 10.32 23.95 1.68
N LYS A 71 11.05 22.88 1.99
CA LYS A 71 12.36 22.96 2.69
C LYS A 71 13.57 23.04 1.76
N ARG A 72 13.43 22.84 0.44
CA ARG A 72 14.55 22.87 -0.53
C ARG A 72 14.41 24.01 -1.53
N ASP A 73 14.89 25.19 -1.14
CA ASP A 73 15.10 26.32 -2.07
C ASP A 73 16.29 26.07 -3.03
N VAL A 74 17.00 24.95 -2.85
CA VAL A 74 18.13 24.55 -3.68
C VAL A 74 17.69 23.42 -4.62
N ASN A 75 17.57 23.76 -5.90
CA ASN A 75 17.38 22.85 -7.04
C ASN A 75 15.94 22.35 -7.35
N LYS A 76 14.99 23.29 -7.50
CA LYS A 76 13.59 23.04 -7.93
C LYS A 76 13.43 22.01 -9.06
N LYS A 77 14.32 22.00 -10.06
CA LYS A 77 14.28 21.06 -11.18
C LYS A 77 14.48 19.60 -10.76
N GLN A 78 15.43 19.31 -9.88
CA GLN A 78 15.68 17.95 -9.39
C GLN A 78 14.53 17.45 -8.49
N THR A 79 13.95 18.35 -7.71
CA THR A 79 12.77 18.04 -6.88
C THR A 79 11.56 17.71 -7.76
N GLU A 80 11.33 18.47 -8.84
CA GLU A 80 10.30 18.17 -9.85
C GLU A 80 10.50 16.85 -10.58
N GLU A 81 11.73 16.52 -10.98
CA GLU A 81 12.03 15.21 -11.60
C GLU A 81 11.76 14.05 -10.63
N LEU A 82 12.10 14.21 -9.35
CA LEU A 82 11.84 13.21 -8.31
C LEU A 82 10.33 13.03 -8.05
N LYS A 83 9.55 14.12 -7.95
CA LYS A 83 8.09 14.07 -7.82
C LYS A 83 7.44 13.34 -8.99
N ASN A 84 7.80 13.71 -10.21
CA ASN A 84 7.28 13.08 -11.41
C ASN A 84 7.57 11.58 -11.44
N LYS A 85 8.76 11.17 -10.97
CA LYS A 85 9.12 9.75 -10.85
C LYS A 85 8.26 9.04 -9.80
N ILE A 86 8.07 9.63 -8.62
CA ILE A 86 7.24 9.07 -7.54
C ILE A 86 5.76 8.96 -7.98
N MET A 87 5.21 10.01 -8.58
CA MET A 87 3.84 10.05 -9.11
C MET A 87 3.61 9.00 -10.22
N ARG A 88 4.61 8.76 -11.08
CA ARG A 88 4.53 7.68 -12.07
C ARG A 88 4.41 6.31 -11.41
N TYR A 89 5.18 6.04 -10.36
CA TYR A 89 5.07 4.76 -9.65
C TYR A 89 3.77 4.62 -8.87
N SER A 90 3.20 5.71 -8.35
CA SER A 90 1.93 5.64 -7.63
C SER A 90 0.72 5.47 -8.56
N ILE A 91 0.71 6.13 -9.72
CA ILE A 91 -0.36 6.01 -10.72
C ILE A 91 -0.27 4.68 -11.47
N SER A 92 0.92 4.19 -11.81
CA SER A 92 1.08 2.90 -12.49
C SER A 92 0.70 1.70 -11.64
N GLY A 93 0.60 1.83 -10.31
CA GLY A 93 0.12 0.78 -9.40
C GLY A 93 -1.41 0.63 -9.32
N LEU A 94 -2.17 1.58 -9.88
CA LEU A 94 -3.64 1.62 -9.83
C LEU A 94 -4.32 1.31 -11.17
N ASN A 95 -3.55 1.10 -12.25
CA ASN A 95 -4.11 0.59 -13.50
C ASN A 95 -4.40 -0.91 -13.33
N LEU A 96 -5.63 -1.21 -12.95
CA LEU A 96 -6.26 -2.53 -13.05
C LEU A 96 -6.65 -2.81 -14.51
#